data_AF-A0A087U036-F1
#
_entry.id   AF-A0A087U036-F1
#
_cell.length_a   1.000
_cell.length_b   1.000
_cell.length_c   1.000
_cell.angle_alpha   90.00
_cell.angle_beta   90.00
_cell.angle_gamma   90.00
#
_symmetry.space_group_name_H-M   'P 1'
#
loop_
_entity.id
_entity.type
_entity.pdbx_description
1 polymer ?
#
loop_
_entity_poly.entity_id
_entity_poly.type
_entity_poly.pdbx_seq_one_letter_code
_entity_poly.pdbx_strand_id
1 'polypeptide(L)'
;MRKEVQLINTKHVILTFNLPDLPKNIKAGYLNIPVRPYIPNPMRCFQCQRFGHTKNSCRGKLTCARCSLLGHESENCSAAPLCINCKGEHTAFSRSCPKWKLEKEVQATKVNDNISYAEARSLVQTNQIRPNTFLLQPLKQINQLQCKYQSGRKHFQ
;
A
#
# COMPACT_ATOMS: atom_id res chain seq x y z
N MET A 1 11.34 -11.49 -13.76
CA MET A 1 12.72 -11.34 -14.25
C MET A 1 13.64 -11.29 -13.05
N ARG A 2 14.23 -12.44 -12.71
CA ARG A 2 15.40 -12.49 -11.82
C ARG A 2 16.56 -12.02 -12.68
N LYS A 3 17.00 -10.77 -12.53
CA LYS A 3 18.38 -10.43 -12.89
C LYS A 3 19.27 -11.17 -11.90
N GLU A 4 20.41 -11.67 -12.36
CA GLU A 4 21.44 -12.29 -11.54
C GLU A 4 21.58 -11.52 -10.22
N VAL A 5 21.39 -12.23 -9.11
CA VAL A 5 21.30 -11.61 -7.78
C VAL A 5 22.72 -11.26 -7.34
N GLN A 6 23.23 -10.15 -7.87
CA GLN A 6 24.32 -9.45 -7.22
C GLN A 6 23.75 -8.89 -5.91
N LEU A 7 24.16 -9.47 -4.79
CA LEU A 7 23.74 -9.03 -3.46
C LEU A 7 24.31 -7.64 -3.20
N ILE A 8 23.49 -6.61 -3.41
CA ILE A 8 23.84 -5.23 -3.08
C ILE A 8 23.52 -5.03 -1.60
N ASN A 9 24.51 -4.62 -0.81
CA ASN A 9 24.29 -4.30 0.60
C ASN A 9 23.38 -3.05 0.70
N THR A 10 22.22 -3.18 1.36
CA THR A 10 21.28 -2.09 1.57
C THR A 10 21.19 -1.72 3.04
N LYS A 11 21.01 -0.42 3.33
CA LYS A 11 20.77 0.08 4.70
C LYS A 11 19.42 -0.36 5.29
N HIS A 12 18.55 -0.96 4.48
CA HIS A 12 17.21 -1.38 4.87
C HIS A 12 17.09 -2.90 4.80
N VAL A 13 16.43 -3.48 5.79
CA VAL A 13 16.10 -4.91 5.87
C VAL A 13 14.59 -5.05 5.88
N ILE A 14 14.05 -5.99 5.10
CA ILE A 14 12.65 -6.38 5.15
C ILE A 14 12.57 -7.67 5.97
N LEU A 15 11.78 -7.64 7.03
CA LEU A 15 11.53 -8.79 7.89
C LEU A 15 10.12 -9.29 7.64
N THR A 16 9.98 -10.61 7.53
CA THR A 16 8.69 -11.28 7.38
C THR A 16 8.38 -12.01 8.68
N PHE A 17 7.19 -11.76 9.24
CA PHE A 17 6.73 -12.38 10.47
C PHE A 17 5.58 -13.33 10.16
N ASN A 18 5.60 -14.53 10.75
CA ASN A 18 4.47 -15.47 10.71
C ASN A 18 3.50 -15.18 11.86
N LEU A 19 3.10 -13.92 12.01
CA LEU A 19 2.18 -13.44 13.03
C LEU A 19 1.05 -12.66 12.35
N PRO A 20 -0.19 -12.70 12.87
CA PRO A 20 -1.31 -11.95 12.31
C PRO A 20 -1.08 -10.44 12.42
N ASP A 21 -0.49 -10.00 13.54
CA ASP A 21 -0.18 -8.60 13.81
C ASP A 21 1.32 -8.36 13.84
N LEU A 22 1.72 -7.21 13.31
CA LEU A 22 3.12 -6.80 13.27
C LEU A 22 3.62 -6.43 14.68
N PRO A 23 4.74 -7.01 15.17
CA PRO A 23 5.30 -6.61 16.45
C PRO A 23 5.74 -5.16 16.41
N LYS A 24 5.53 -4.42 17.50
CA LYS A 24 5.91 -2.99 17.59
C LYS A 24 7.43 -2.80 17.50
N ASN A 25 8.20 -3.72 18.07
CA ASN A 25 9.65 -3.69 18.07
C ASN A 25 10.23 -5.10 17.92
N ILE A 26 11.47 -5.18 17.44
CA ILE A 26 12.28 -6.39 17.46
C ILE A 26 13.59 -6.16 18.20
N LYS A 27 14.15 -7.23 18.78
CA LYS A 27 15.50 -7.22 19.34
C LYS A 27 16.49 -7.74 18.31
N ALA A 28 17.55 -6.99 18.06
CA ALA A 28 18.68 -7.40 17.24
C ALA A 28 19.97 -7.14 18.04
N GLY A 29 20.51 -8.19 18.66
CA GLY A 29 21.55 -8.04 19.68
C GLY A 29 21.06 -7.18 20.84
N TYR A 30 21.80 -6.11 21.15
CA TYR A 30 21.46 -5.16 22.22
C TYR A 30 20.52 -4.03 21.78
N LEU A 31 20.06 -4.03 20.52
CA LEU A 31 19.19 -2.99 19.96
C LEU A 31 17.72 -3.39 20.07
N ASN A 32 16.87 -2.41 20.42
CA ASN A 32 15.42 -2.52 20.32
C ASN A 32 14.93 -1.62 19.18
N ILE A 33 14.54 -2.23 18.05
CA ILE A 33 14.29 -1.52 16.79
C ILE A 33 12.78 -1.48 16.54
N PRO A 34 12.18 -0.29 16.34
CA PRO A 34 10.77 -0.18 15.99
C PRO A 34 10.51 -0.73 14.59
N VAL A 35 9.46 -1.54 14.46
CA VAL A 35 9.05 -2.10 13.17
C VAL A 35 8.02 -1.18 12.53
N ARG A 36 8.14 -0.98 11.21
CA ARG A 36 7.16 -0.25 10.41
C ARG A 36 6.56 -1.19 9.37
N PRO A 37 5.25 -1.13 9.11
CA PRO A 37 4.64 -1.90 8.03
C PRO A 37 5.33 -1.63 6.70
N TYR A 38 5.60 -2.70 5.94
CA TYR A 38 6.14 -2.58 4.59
C TYR A 38 5.02 -2.26 3.61
N ILE A 39 5.07 -1.07 3.01
CA ILE A 39 4.14 -0.67 1.95
C ILE A 39 4.77 -0.99 0.59
N PRO A 40 4.33 -2.04 -0.13
CA PRO A 40 4.90 -2.42 -1.41
C PRO A 40 4.70 -1.33 -2.47
N ASN A 41 5.52 -1.34 -3.52
CA ASN A 41 5.26 -0.49 -4.68
C ASN A 41 4.03 -0.98 -5.45
N PRO A 42 3.30 -0.09 -6.15
CA PRO A 42 2.20 -0.47 -7.02
C PRO A 42 2.58 -1.58 -8.00
N MET A 43 1.75 -2.60 -8.08
CA MET A 43 1.95 -3.69 -9.03
C MET A 43 1.68 -3.20 -10.44
N ARG A 44 2.74 -3.13 -11.26
CA ARG A 44 2.67 -2.81 -12.69
C ARG A 44 2.80 -4.08 -13.51
N CYS A 45 1.90 -4.26 -14.46
CA CYS A 45 2.02 -5.32 -15.45
C CYS A 45 3.18 -5.02 -16.41
N PHE A 46 4.16 -5.93 -16.50
CA PHE A 46 5.31 -5.75 -17.41
C PHE A 46 4.98 -5.99 -18.88
N GLN A 47 3.77 -6.46 -19.20
CA GLN A 47 3.31 -6.64 -20.58
C GLN A 47 2.55 -5.41 -21.10
N CYS A 48 1.48 -4.99 -20.41
CA CYS A 48 0.66 -3.85 -20.86
C CYS A 48 0.94 -2.53 -20.13
N GLN A 49 1.85 -2.51 -19.17
CA GLN A 49 2.27 -1.32 -18.39
C GLN A 49 1.20 -0.70 -17.48
N ARG A 50 0.00 -1.28 -17.41
CA ARG A 50 -1.08 -0.85 -16.50
C ARG A 50 -0.90 -1.41 -15.09
N PHE A 51 -1.49 -0.73 -14.11
CA PHE A 51 -1.49 -1.18 -12.71
C PHE A 51 -2.57 -2.22 -12.43
N GLY A 52 -2.38 -3.00 -11.36
CA GLY A 52 -3.42 -3.84 -10.76
C GLY A 52 -3.43 -5.31 -11.18
N HIS A 53 -2.51 -5.74 -12.06
CA HIS A 53 -2.41 -7.15 -12.44
C HIS A 53 -0.98 -7.55 -12.82
N THR A 54 -0.72 -8.86 -12.81
CA THR A 54 0.58 -9.44 -13.20
C THR A 54 0.61 -9.71 -14.71
N LYS A 55 1.78 -10.08 -15.24
CA LYS A 55 1.90 -10.51 -16.64
C LYS A 55 1.01 -11.72 -16.94
N ASN A 56 0.93 -12.67 -16.01
CA ASN A 56 0.21 -13.94 -16.21
C ASN A 56 -1.30 -13.77 -16.31
N SER A 57 -1.86 -12.76 -15.63
CA SER A 57 -3.29 -12.42 -15.74
C SER A 57 -3.57 -11.33 -16.77
N CYS A 58 -2.57 -10.92 -17.54
CA CYS A 58 -2.72 -9.85 -18.51
C CYS A 58 -3.46 -10.32 -19.77
N ARG A 59 -4.52 -9.59 -20.13
CA ARG A 59 -5.24 -9.76 -21.42
C ARG A 59 -4.84 -8.71 -22.46
N GLY A 60 -3.84 -7.88 -22.15
CA GLY A 60 -3.37 -6.78 -22.99
C GLY A 60 -2.22 -7.16 -23.91
N LYS A 61 -1.95 -6.32 -24.91
CA LYS A 61 -0.81 -6.46 -25.82
C LYS A 61 0.48 -5.89 -25.20
N LEU A 62 1.63 -6.37 -25.70
CA LEU A 62 2.94 -5.81 -25.35
C LEU A 62 2.97 -4.31 -25.64
N THR A 63 3.19 -3.52 -24.59
CA THR A 63 3.21 -2.06 -24.62
C THR A 63 4.55 -1.58 -24.08
N CYS A 64 5.20 -0.66 -24.79
CA CYS A 64 6.46 -0.07 -24.40
C CYS A 64 6.30 0.79 -23.13
N ALA A 65 7.12 0.54 -22.11
CA ALA A 65 7.10 1.30 -20.86
C ALA A 65 7.56 2.75 -21.00
N ARG A 66 8.25 3.09 -22.10
CA ARG A 66 8.74 4.44 -22.37
C ARG A 66 7.71 5.26 -23.14
N CYS A 67 7.29 4.82 -24.33
CA CYS A 67 6.46 5.62 -25.24
C CYS A 67 4.99 5.18 -25.36
N SER A 68 4.57 4.15 -24.61
CA SER A 68 3.19 3.61 -24.65
C SER A 68 2.72 3.02 -25.99
N LEU A 69 3.60 2.90 -26.99
CA LEU A 69 3.30 2.23 -28.25
C LEU A 69 3.35 0.71 -28.11
N LEU A 70 2.63 0.03 -28.99
CA LEU A 70 2.57 -1.43 -29.04
C LEU A 70 3.76 -2.02 -29.83
N GLY A 71 4.07 -3.28 -29.56
CA GLY A 71 4.92 -4.09 -30.45
C GLY A 71 6.42 -4.05 -30.16
N HIS A 72 6.89 -3.36 -29.11
CA HIS A 72 8.30 -3.40 -28.70
C HIS A 72 8.49 -3.19 -27.19
N GLU A 73 9.65 -3.58 -26.69
CA GLU A 73 10.09 -3.38 -25.30
C GLU A 73 10.82 -2.04 -25.12
N SER A 74 10.94 -1.57 -23.87
CA SER A 74 11.51 -0.24 -23.59
C SER A 74 13.04 -0.15 -23.65
N GLU A 75 13.76 -1.27 -23.74
CA GLU A 75 15.23 -1.30 -23.62
C GLU A 75 15.92 -0.52 -24.74
N ASN A 76 15.42 -0.64 -25.97
CA ASN A 76 15.97 0.03 -27.16
C ASN A 76 15.05 1.13 -27.70
N CYS A 77 14.15 1.67 -26.88
CA CYS A 77 13.20 2.69 -27.30
C CYS A 77 13.78 4.10 -27.09
N SER A 78 14.00 4.83 -28.19
CA SER A 78 14.47 6.23 -28.17
C SER A 78 13.36 7.27 -28.30
N ALA A 79 12.10 6.84 -28.47
CA ALA A 79 10.97 7.74 -28.61
C ALA A 79 10.74 8.60 -27.35
N ALA A 80 10.03 9.72 -27.51
CA ALA A 80 9.64 10.58 -26.41
C ALA A 80 8.83 9.79 -25.35
N PRO A 81 9.08 10.01 -24.05
CA PRO A 81 8.40 9.28 -23.00
C PRO A 81 6.93 9.72 -22.90
N LEU A 82 6.04 8.74 -22.87
CA LEU A 82 4.60 8.93 -22.70
C LEU A 82 4.07 7.82 -21.80
N CYS A 83 3.39 8.20 -20.72
CA CYS A 83 2.86 7.25 -19.74
C CYS A 83 1.50 6.70 -20.16
N ILE A 84 1.35 5.36 -20.20
CA ILE A 84 0.06 4.75 -20.60
C ILE A 84 -1.07 5.05 -19.62
N ASN A 85 -0.72 5.27 -18.33
CA ASN A 85 -1.66 5.37 -17.22
C ASN A 85 -2.23 6.78 -17.03
N CYS A 86 -1.41 7.82 -17.19
CA CYS A 86 -1.81 9.23 -17.01
C CYS A 86 -1.66 10.10 -18.26
N LYS A 87 -1.08 9.57 -19.34
CA LYS A 87 -0.76 10.30 -20.58
C LYS A 87 0.23 11.46 -20.43
N GLY A 88 0.97 11.52 -19.31
CA GLY A 88 2.02 12.51 -19.08
C GLY A 88 3.37 12.15 -19.72
N GLU A 89 4.25 13.15 -19.81
CA GLU A 89 5.59 13.10 -20.44
C GLU A 89 6.64 12.42 -19.55
N HIS A 90 6.39 11.17 -19.20
CA HIS A 90 7.33 10.35 -18.43
C HIS A 90 7.08 8.86 -18.69
N THR A 91 8.02 8.01 -18.29
CA THR A 91 7.85 6.56 -18.44
C THR A 91 6.74 6.02 -17.54
N ALA A 92 6.18 4.86 -17.88
CA ALA A 92 5.13 4.19 -17.11
C ALA A 92 5.56 3.76 -15.70
N PHE A 93 6.87 3.69 -15.43
CA PHE A 93 7.44 3.37 -14.12
C PHE A 93 7.89 4.59 -13.31
N SER A 94 7.61 5.82 -13.79
CA SER A 94 7.93 7.04 -13.04
C SER A 94 7.12 7.14 -11.75
N ARG A 95 7.81 7.52 -10.66
CA ARG A 95 7.21 7.81 -9.34
C ARG A 95 6.52 9.18 -9.29
N SER A 96 6.79 10.07 -10.25
CA SER A 96 6.11 11.36 -10.35
C SER A 96 4.69 11.23 -10.92
N CYS A 97 4.36 10.09 -11.54
CA CYS A 97 3.07 9.80 -12.16
C CYS A 97 1.91 9.95 -11.15
N PRO A 98 0.87 10.77 -11.44
CA PRO A 98 -0.30 10.90 -10.57
C PRO A 98 -1.01 9.58 -10.29
N LYS A 99 -1.15 8.72 -11.31
CA LYS A 99 -1.73 7.39 -11.15
C LYS A 99 -0.86 6.47 -10.31
N TRP A 100 0.47 6.60 -10.37
CA TRP A 100 1.36 5.84 -9.50
C TRP A 100 1.21 6.28 -8.03
N LYS A 101 1.12 7.60 -7.78
CA LYS A 101 0.91 8.14 -6.43
C LYS A 101 -0.42 7.66 -5.84
N LEU A 102 -1.49 7.70 -6.63
CA LEU A 102 -2.79 7.14 -6.25
C LEU A 102 -2.68 5.66 -5.87
N GLU A 103 -2.10 4.82 -6.73
CA GLU A 103 -1.96 3.39 -6.42
C GLU A 103 -1.04 3.14 -5.22
N LYS A 104 -0.06 4.02 -4.97
CA LYS A 104 0.81 3.93 -3.80
C LYS A 104 0.03 4.25 -2.52
N GLU A 105 -0.86 5.23 -2.58
CA GLU A 105 -1.78 5.57 -1.49
C GLU A 105 -2.74 4.42 -1.20
N VAL A 106 -3.34 3.82 -2.24
CA VAL A 106 -4.20 2.62 -2.07
C VAL A 106 -3.46 1.48 -1.37
N GLN A 107 -2.20 1.22 -1.76
CA GLN A 107 -1.38 0.21 -1.08
C GLN A 107 -1.04 0.59 0.37
N ALA A 108 -0.84 1.88 0.65
CA ALA A 108 -0.60 2.37 2.01
C ALA A 108 -1.84 2.18 2.88
N THR A 109 -3.01 2.61 2.43
CA THR A 109 -4.30 2.43 3.13
C THR A 109 -4.59 0.96 3.38
N LYS A 110 -4.40 0.11 2.36
CA LYS A 110 -4.56 -1.35 2.51
C LYS A 110 -3.71 -1.92 3.65
N VAL A 111 -2.44 -1.54 3.72
CA VAL A 111 -1.49 -2.06 4.72
C VAL A 111 -1.73 -1.46 6.10
N ASN A 112 -2.02 -0.16 6.17
CA ASN A 112 -2.19 0.54 7.44
C ASN A 112 -3.51 0.18 8.13
N ASP A 113 -4.58 0.03 7.36
CA ASP A 113 -5.93 -0.22 7.89
C ASP A 113 -6.26 -1.73 7.89
N ASN A 114 -5.39 -2.57 7.34
CA ASN A 114 -5.55 -4.02 7.22
C ASN A 114 -6.87 -4.43 6.53
N ILE A 115 -7.18 -3.79 5.41
CA ILE A 115 -8.40 -4.03 4.62
C ILE A 115 -8.08 -4.62 3.24
N SER A 116 -9.12 -5.04 2.51
CA SER A 116 -8.92 -5.53 1.14
C SER A 116 -8.46 -4.41 0.20
N TYR A 117 -7.83 -4.78 -0.92
CA TYR A 117 -7.41 -3.81 -1.93
C TYR A 117 -8.61 -3.04 -2.54
N ALA A 118 -9.75 -3.71 -2.72
CA ALA A 118 -10.95 -3.09 -3.26
C ALA A 118 -11.52 -2.02 -2.32
N GLU A 119 -11.60 -2.33 -1.02
CA GLU A 119 -12.05 -1.37 0.00
C GLU A 119 -11.10 -0.18 0.11
N ALA A 120 -9.78 -0.42 0.18
CA ALA A 120 -8.78 0.64 0.22
C ALA A 120 -8.88 1.58 -0.99
N ARG A 121 -9.13 1.02 -2.18
CA ARG A 121 -9.28 1.80 -3.41
C ARG A 121 -10.53 2.68 -3.37
N SER A 122 -11.65 2.16 -2.88
CA SER A 122 -12.88 2.92 -2.70
C SER A 122 -12.65 4.09 -1.73
N LEU A 123 -11.99 3.86 -0.59
CA LEU A 123 -11.73 4.90 0.42
C LEU A 123 -10.85 6.04 -0.12
N VAL A 124 -9.76 5.71 -0.81
CA VAL A 124 -8.88 6.72 -1.42
C VAL A 124 -9.64 7.53 -2.47
N GLN A 125 -10.46 6.88 -3.31
CA GLN A 125 -11.27 7.58 -4.31
C GLN A 125 -12.31 8.51 -3.67
N THR A 126 -12.98 8.07 -2.60
CA THR A 126 -13.95 8.92 -1.89
C THR A 126 -13.30 10.13 -1.24
N ASN A 127 -12.10 9.98 -0.68
CA ASN A 127 -11.35 11.07 -0.05
C ASN A 127 -10.86 12.11 -1.07
N GLN A 128 -10.57 11.70 -2.31
CA GLN A 128 -10.24 12.63 -3.39
C GLN A 128 -11.44 13.45 -3.87
N ILE A 129 -12.65 12.86 -3.85
CA ILE A 129 -13.89 13.55 -4.24
C ILE A 129 -14.35 14.52 -3.15
N ARG A 130 -14.05 14.21 -1.89
CA ARG A 130 -14.38 15.04 -0.71
C ARG A 130 -13.08 15.52 -0.06
N PRO A 131 -12.41 16.55 -0.61
CA PRO A 131 -11.26 17.13 0.04
C PRO A 131 -11.71 17.71 1.39
N ASN A 132 -11.41 17.00 2.48
CA ASN A 132 -11.62 17.39 3.88
C ASN A 132 -12.98 18.07 4.17
N THR A 133 -14.03 17.28 4.32
CA THR A 133 -15.05 17.60 5.32
C THR A 133 -14.53 17.05 6.65
N PHE A 134 -14.28 17.93 7.60
CA PHE A 134 -13.71 17.65 8.93
C PHE A 134 -14.26 16.36 9.55
N LEU A 135 -13.36 15.62 10.23
CA LEU A 135 -13.63 14.45 11.05
C LEU A 135 -14.94 14.59 11.86
N LEU A 136 -16.02 13.98 11.39
CA LEU A 136 -17.03 13.42 12.28
C LEU A 136 -16.72 11.93 12.38
N GLN A 137 -15.79 11.60 13.25
CA GLN A 137 -15.79 10.27 13.84
C GLN A 137 -17.13 10.14 14.59
N PRO A 138 -17.96 9.11 14.32
CA PRO A 138 -19.02 8.78 15.25
C PRO A 138 -18.33 8.39 16.56
N LEU A 139 -18.47 9.22 17.60
CA LEU A 139 -18.18 8.81 18.96
C LEU A 139 -19.03 7.57 19.20
N LYS A 140 -18.41 6.39 19.22
CA LYS A 140 -19.04 5.20 19.80
C LYS A 140 -19.31 5.58 21.25
N GLN A 141 -20.57 5.83 21.55
CA GLN A 141 -21.04 6.10 22.89
C GLN A 141 -20.80 4.82 23.70
N ILE A 142 -19.67 4.79 24.41
CA ILE A 142 -19.41 3.77 25.41
C ILE A 142 -20.38 4.09 26.55
N ASN A 143 -21.52 3.41 26.55
CA ASN A 143 -22.40 3.39 27.70
C ASN A 143 -21.62 2.75 28.85
N GLN A 144 -21.13 3.60 29.75
CA GLN A 144 -20.61 3.21 31.05
C GLN A 144 -21.77 2.62 31.87
N LEU A 145 -21.88 1.29 31.89
CA LEU A 145 -22.59 0.61 32.96
C LEU A 145 -21.71 0.75 34.21
N GLN A 146 -22.06 1.71 35.06
CA GLN A 146 -21.52 1.81 36.42
C GLN A 146 -21.94 0.55 37.19
N CYS A 147 -21.00 -0.37 37.42
CA CYS A 147 -21.09 -1.33 38.51
C CYS A 147 -21.11 -0.55 39.83
N LYS A 148 -22.30 -0.43 40.43
CA LYS A 148 -22.44 0.06 41.80
C LYS A 148 -21.97 -1.03 42.75
N TYR A 149 -20.77 -0.86 43.29
CA TYR A 149 -20.28 -1.57 44.47
C TYR A 149 -21.02 -0.99 45.68
N GLN A 150 -21.96 -1.73 46.27
CA GLN A 150 -22.54 -1.39 47.57
C GLN A 150 -21.92 -2.30 48.64
N SER A 151 -21.07 -1.69 49.47
CA SER A 151 -20.60 -2.28 50.72
C SER A 151 -21.71 -2.20 51.77
N GLY A 152 -22.29 -3.34 52.16
CA GLY A 152 -23.21 -3.47 53.29
C GLY A 152 -22.65 -4.45 54.31
N ARG A 153 -22.25 -3.95 55.49
CA ARG A 153 -21.86 -4.73 56.67
C ARG A 153 -23.10 -5.20 57.46
N LYS A 154 -23.11 -6.49 57.80
CA LYS A 154 -23.61 -7.16 59.02
C LYS A 154 -25.11 -7.08 59.36
N HIS A 155 -25.76 -8.25 59.50
CA HIS A 155 -26.01 -8.90 60.80
C HIS A 155 -26.45 -10.37 60.60
N PHE A 156 -25.82 -11.25 61.38
CA PHE A 156 -26.21 -12.65 61.60
C PHE A 156 -27.34 -12.67 62.64
N GLN A 157 -28.32 -13.57 62.44
CA GLN A 157 -29.09 -14.14 63.55
C GLN A 157 -28.21 -15.10 64.35
#